data_AF-A0A5S4UXB7-F1
#
_entry.id   AF-A0A5S4UXB7-F1
#
_cell.length_a   1.000
_cell.length_b   1.000
_cell.length_c   1.000
_cell.angle_alpha   90.00
_cell.angle_beta   90.00
_cell.angle_gamma   90.00
#
_symmetry.space_group_name_H-M   'P 1'
#
loop_
_entity.id
_entity.type
_entity.pdbx_description
1 polymer ?
#
loop_
_entity_poly.entity_id
_entity_poly.type
_entity_poly.pdbx_seq_one_letter_code
_entity_poly.pdbx_strand_id
1 'polypeptide(L)'
;MGRTIKNGRFCIYNGNEFKVNRDSDGNTIILTKNDKIMDSTFIDKNGSGVYSKKVSLEEIEELYRYATYAVINNYKVNVEKENQEYYFVGTADCKVAGALGLQRGEFLGNSVDSFESRTLAPHSEGAEIHYYQLVEDYEFTTGKAAPWFGSEGGAQQYVVYKPDGSKYTIKELEEADIIEDVTELVNKGEIVIE
;
A
#
# COMPACT_ATOMS: atom_id res chain seq x y z
N MET A 1 7.81 -16.70 23.12
CA MET A 1 7.56 -17.01 21.70
C MET A 1 6.69 -15.90 21.14
N GLY A 2 7.25 -15.01 20.33
CA GLY A 2 6.45 -14.01 19.61
C GLY A 2 5.50 -14.71 18.64
N ARG A 3 4.24 -14.27 18.58
CA ARG A 3 3.29 -14.77 17.57
C ARG A 3 3.64 -14.10 16.25
N THR A 4 4.02 -14.90 15.26
CA THR A 4 4.26 -14.38 13.90
C THR A 4 2.95 -13.89 13.29
N ILE A 5 2.92 -12.66 12.79
CA ILE A 5 1.76 -12.13 12.08
C ILE A 5 1.43 -12.99 10.85
N LYS A 6 0.13 -13.20 10.61
CA LYS A 6 -0.38 -13.86 9.41
C LYS A 6 -1.19 -12.85 8.62
N ASN A 7 -0.62 -12.34 7.54
CA ASN A 7 -1.25 -11.36 6.66
C ASN A 7 -1.20 -11.84 5.20
N GLY A 8 -2.24 -11.48 4.43
CA GLY A 8 -2.31 -11.74 3.00
C GLY A 8 -3.52 -12.59 2.61
N ARG A 9 -3.57 -12.97 1.32
CA ARG A 9 -4.60 -13.86 0.77
C ARG A 9 -4.17 -15.30 0.91
N PHE A 10 -5.12 -16.15 1.26
CA PHE A 10 -4.95 -17.59 1.43
C PHE A 10 -6.13 -18.32 0.80
N CYS A 11 -5.90 -19.57 0.40
CA CYS A 11 -6.95 -20.41 -0.14
C CYS A 11 -6.86 -21.83 0.38
N ILE A 12 -7.96 -22.56 0.28
CA ILE A 12 -8.01 -24.01 0.43
C ILE A 12 -7.97 -24.65 -0.95
N TYR A 13 -7.00 -25.54 -1.15
CA TYR A 13 -6.80 -26.33 -2.36
C TYR A 13 -6.50 -27.76 -1.97
N ASN A 14 -7.29 -28.72 -2.47
CA ASN A 14 -7.22 -30.13 -2.08
C ASN A 14 -7.18 -30.31 -0.55
N GLY A 15 -8.07 -29.60 0.16
CA GLY A 15 -8.19 -29.63 1.62
C GLY A 15 -7.02 -29.04 2.41
N ASN A 16 -6.06 -28.37 1.76
CA ASN A 16 -4.90 -27.75 2.42
C ASN A 16 -4.86 -26.24 2.20
N GLU A 17 -4.38 -25.50 3.20
CA GLU A 17 -4.24 -24.04 3.11
C GLU A 17 -2.93 -23.64 2.43
N PHE A 18 -3.02 -22.72 1.46
CA PHE A 18 -1.88 -22.13 0.78
C PHE A 18 -1.93 -20.61 0.80
N LYS A 19 -0.76 -19.96 0.73
CA LYS A 19 -0.69 -18.51 0.50
C LYS A 19 -0.92 -18.22 -0.98
N VAL A 20 -1.78 -17.25 -1.29
CA VAL A 20 -2.11 -16.86 -2.66
C VAL A 20 -1.30 -15.64 -3.07
N ASN A 21 -0.81 -15.63 -4.30
CA ASN A 21 -0.17 -14.48 -4.93
C ASN A 21 -0.50 -14.43 -6.44
N ARG A 22 0.01 -13.41 -7.14
CA ARG A 22 0.01 -13.37 -8.61
C ARG A 22 1.41 -13.48 -9.16
N ASP A 23 1.57 -14.18 -10.29
CA ASP A 23 2.82 -14.16 -11.06
C ASP A 23 2.94 -12.90 -11.92
N SER A 24 4.05 -12.77 -12.67
CA SER A 24 4.33 -11.64 -13.57
C SER A 24 3.29 -11.46 -14.67
N ASP A 25 2.59 -12.53 -15.02
CA ASP A 25 1.61 -12.55 -16.11
C ASP A 25 0.18 -12.38 -15.55
N GLY A 26 0.06 -12.09 -14.25
CA GLY A 26 -1.22 -11.85 -13.57
C GLY A 26 -1.99 -13.11 -13.18
N ASN A 27 -1.42 -14.30 -13.37
CA ASN A 27 -2.09 -15.56 -13.02
C ASN A 27 -2.09 -15.80 -11.51
N THR A 28 -3.15 -16.45 -11.02
CA THR A 28 -3.22 -16.91 -9.62
C THR A 28 -2.22 -18.04 -9.40
N ILE A 29 -1.37 -17.87 -8.38
CA ILE A 29 -0.46 -18.90 -7.90
C ILE A 29 -0.67 -19.15 -6.42
N ILE A 30 -0.51 -20.41 -6.01
CA ILE A 30 -0.47 -20.83 -4.61
C ILE A 30 0.96 -21.16 -4.19
N LEU A 31 1.32 -20.82 -2.96
CA LEU A 31 2.67 -20.88 -2.42
C LEU A 31 2.72 -21.70 -1.14
N THR A 32 3.73 -22.56 -1.00
CA THR A 32 4.00 -23.31 0.23
C THR A 32 5.49 -23.58 0.44
N LYS A 33 5.87 -23.84 1.69
CA LYS A 33 7.17 -24.42 2.08
C LYS A 33 7.02 -25.86 2.61
N ASN A 34 5.80 -26.34 2.75
CA ASN A 34 5.49 -27.64 3.36
C ASN A 34 5.48 -28.72 2.27
N ASP A 35 6.52 -29.55 2.26
CA ASP A 35 6.71 -30.65 1.31
C ASP A 35 5.66 -31.75 1.38
N LYS A 36 4.96 -31.89 2.51
CA LYS A 36 3.94 -32.93 2.71
C LYS A 36 2.65 -32.69 1.93
N ILE A 37 2.41 -31.44 1.50
CA ILE A 37 1.19 -31.04 0.80
C ILE A 37 1.46 -30.69 -0.68
N MET A 38 2.69 -30.91 -1.16
CA MET A 38 3.09 -30.66 -2.54
C MET A 38 2.99 -31.92 -3.39
N ASP A 39 2.63 -31.73 -4.65
CA ASP A 39 2.78 -32.72 -5.72
C ASP A 39 3.91 -32.30 -6.68
N SER A 40 4.13 -33.09 -7.74
CA SER A 40 5.18 -32.83 -8.75
C SER A 40 5.01 -31.55 -9.59
N THR A 41 3.88 -30.86 -9.48
CA THR A 41 3.57 -29.65 -10.26
C THR A 41 3.98 -28.36 -9.54
N PHE A 42 4.38 -28.45 -8.27
CA PHE A 42 4.96 -27.34 -7.52
C PHE A 42 6.42 -27.09 -7.92
N ILE A 43 6.76 -25.84 -8.21
CA ILE A 43 8.08 -25.46 -8.72
C ILE A 43 8.71 -24.41 -7.80
N ASP A 44 9.95 -24.64 -7.36
CA ASP A 44 10.78 -23.61 -6.71
C ASP A 44 11.59 -22.87 -7.77
N LYS A 45 10.99 -21.84 -8.36
CA LYS A 45 11.59 -21.07 -9.46
C LYS A 45 12.92 -20.41 -9.07
N ASN A 46 13.11 -20.09 -7.79
CA ASN A 46 14.22 -19.26 -7.31
C ASN A 46 15.20 -20.02 -6.40
N GLY A 47 15.01 -21.33 -6.18
CA GLY A 47 15.81 -22.09 -5.22
C GLY A 47 15.67 -21.59 -3.77
N SER A 48 14.53 -20.99 -3.44
CA SER A 48 14.27 -20.30 -2.17
C SER A 48 13.72 -21.20 -1.07
N GLY A 49 13.35 -22.44 -1.42
CA GLY A 49 12.56 -23.34 -0.57
C GLY A 49 11.07 -22.96 -0.47
N VAL A 50 10.62 -21.96 -1.22
CA VAL A 50 9.20 -21.66 -1.44
C VAL A 50 8.80 -22.15 -2.82
N TYR A 51 7.85 -23.08 -2.85
CA TYR A 51 7.35 -23.64 -4.10
C TYR A 51 6.04 -22.96 -4.48
N SER A 52 5.83 -22.78 -5.78
CA SER A 52 4.60 -22.23 -6.34
C SER A 52 3.95 -23.17 -7.35
N LYS A 53 2.62 -23.08 -7.46
CA LYS A 53 1.81 -23.75 -8.49
C LYS A 53 0.79 -22.77 -9.04
N LYS A 54 0.62 -22.73 -10.37
CA LYS A 54 -0.46 -22.00 -11.02
C LYS A 54 -1.75 -22.80 -10.89
N VAL A 55 -2.82 -22.13 -10.48
CA VAL A 55 -4.15 -22.74 -10.30
C VAL A 55 -5.22 -21.86 -10.93
N SER A 56 -6.29 -22.48 -11.40
CA SER A 56 -7.50 -21.76 -11.80
C SER A 56 -8.35 -21.40 -10.58
N LEU A 57 -9.26 -20.43 -10.72
CA LEU A 57 -10.15 -20.05 -9.61
C LEU A 57 -11.18 -21.14 -9.31
N GLU A 58 -11.54 -21.95 -10.31
CA GLU A 58 -12.49 -23.07 -10.17
C GLU A 58 -11.90 -24.24 -9.38
N GLU A 59 -10.57 -24.35 -9.30
CA GLU A 59 -9.87 -25.35 -8.49
C GLU A 59 -9.79 -24.96 -7.01
N ILE A 60 -10.13 -23.72 -6.65
CA ILE A 60 -10.03 -23.22 -5.28
C ILE A 60 -11.34 -23.51 -4.53
N GLU A 61 -11.24 -24.21 -3.40
CA GLU A 61 -12.40 -24.53 -2.55
C GLU A 61 -12.86 -23.30 -1.75
N GLU A 62 -11.91 -22.58 -1.16
CA GLU A 62 -12.16 -21.37 -0.38
C GLU A 62 -11.07 -20.33 -0.62
N LEU A 63 -11.43 -19.05 -0.66
CA LEU A 63 -10.50 -17.93 -0.79
C LEU A 63 -10.81 -16.88 0.28
N TYR A 64 -9.82 -16.56 1.12
CA TYR A 64 -9.98 -15.60 2.21
C TYR A 64 -8.72 -14.77 2.46
N ARG A 65 -8.84 -13.76 3.32
CA ARG A 65 -7.76 -12.84 3.69
C ARG A 65 -7.58 -12.80 5.19
N TYR A 66 -6.33 -12.96 5.65
CA TYR A 66 -5.97 -12.57 7.01
C TYR A 66 -5.42 -11.14 7.02
N ALA A 67 -5.85 -10.39 8.02
CA ALA A 67 -5.32 -9.07 8.35
C ALA A 67 -5.18 -8.97 9.88
N THR A 68 -3.96 -8.72 10.33
CA THR A 68 -3.61 -8.56 11.73
C THR A 68 -3.79 -7.08 12.11
N TYR A 69 -4.37 -6.82 13.28
CA TYR A 69 -4.54 -5.48 13.81
C TYR A 69 -3.99 -5.38 15.23
N ALA A 70 -3.53 -4.18 15.59
CA ALA A 70 -3.18 -3.80 16.94
C ALA A 70 -4.20 -2.77 17.46
N VAL A 71 -4.32 -2.68 18.78
CA VAL A 71 -5.08 -1.62 19.44
C VAL A 71 -4.09 -0.75 20.21
N ILE A 72 -3.94 0.51 19.80
CA ILE A 72 -3.02 1.48 20.38
C ILE A 72 -3.84 2.69 20.83
N ASN A 73 -3.78 3.04 22.11
CA ASN A 73 -4.58 4.14 22.68
C ASN A 73 -6.07 4.07 22.29
N ASN A 74 -6.66 2.87 22.33
CA ASN A 74 -8.03 2.54 21.89
C ASN A 74 -8.31 2.67 20.38
N TYR A 75 -7.30 2.97 19.56
CA TYR A 75 -7.43 2.96 18.10
C TYR A 75 -6.99 1.63 17.51
N LYS A 76 -7.81 1.09 16.59
CA LYS A 76 -7.46 -0.08 15.80
C LYS A 76 -6.59 0.34 14.62
N VAL A 77 -5.40 -0.23 14.50
CA VAL A 77 -4.45 0.00 13.39
C VAL A 77 -4.02 -1.32 12.76
N ASN A 78 -3.69 -1.31 11.48
CA ASN A 78 -3.17 -2.49 10.79
C ASN A 78 -1.74 -2.78 11.25
N VAL A 79 -1.42 -4.05 11.46
CA VAL A 79 -0.04 -4.50 11.66
C VAL A 79 0.46 -5.01 10.31
N GLU A 80 1.40 -4.29 9.71
CA GLU A 80 1.89 -4.58 8.36
C GLU A 80 3.02 -5.59 8.37
N LYS A 81 3.98 -5.39 9.29
CA LYS A 81 5.22 -6.19 9.40
C LYS A 81 5.62 -6.33 10.87
N GLU A 82 6.47 -7.31 11.14
CA GLU A 82 7.14 -7.47 12.42
C GLU A 82 8.64 -7.67 12.17
N ASN A 83 9.45 -7.28 13.15
CA ASN A 83 10.81 -7.75 13.31
C ASN A 83 10.97 -8.34 14.72
N GLN A 84 12.21 -8.59 15.15
CA GLN A 84 12.47 -9.18 16.47
C GLN A 84 12.06 -8.29 17.66
N GLU A 85 11.95 -6.98 17.44
CA GLU A 85 11.76 -5.98 18.50
C GLU A 85 10.46 -5.18 18.36
N TYR A 86 9.94 -5.02 17.13
CA TYR A 86 8.88 -4.08 16.81
C TYR A 86 7.83 -4.68 15.84
N TYR A 87 6.60 -4.16 15.97
CA TYR A 87 5.56 -4.26 14.94
C TYR A 87 5.48 -2.93 14.19
N PHE A 88 5.50 -3.00 12.87
CA PHE A 88 5.22 -1.87 12.00
C PHE A 88 3.70 -1.77 11.83
N VAL A 89 3.14 -0.63 12.23
CA VAL A 89 1.70 -0.37 12.18
C VAL A 89 1.38 0.79 11.25
N GLY A 90 0.18 0.76 10.68
CA GLY A 90 -0.31 1.81 9.79
C GLY A 90 -1.83 1.93 9.86
N THR A 91 -2.33 3.08 9.45
CA THR A 91 -3.78 3.34 9.30
C THR A 91 -4.00 4.24 8.10
N ALA A 92 -5.11 4.01 7.39
CA ALA A 92 -5.58 4.94 6.37
C ALA A 92 -6.43 6.08 6.97
N ASP A 93 -6.91 5.92 8.21
CA ASP A 93 -7.71 6.95 8.88
C ASP A 93 -6.83 8.10 9.36
N CYS A 94 -7.02 9.28 8.76
CA CYS A 94 -6.23 10.49 9.03
C CYS A 94 -6.35 10.98 10.48
N LYS A 95 -7.50 10.82 11.12
CA LYS A 95 -7.73 11.23 12.52
C LYS A 95 -6.97 10.30 13.45
N VAL A 96 -7.00 9.00 13.16
CA VAL A 96 -6.21 8.01 13.92
C VAL A 96 -4.72 8.22 13.71
N ALA A 97 -4.27 8.46 12.47
CA ALA A 97 -2.87 8.73 12.17
C ALA A 97 -2.39 9.98 12.92
N GLY A 98 -3.17 11.06 12.92
CA GLY A 98 -2.89 12.28 13.68
C GLY A 98 -2.83 12.03 15.19
N ALA A 99 -3.83 11.35 15.75
CA ALA A 99 -3.89 11.02 17.18
C ALA A 99 -2.75 10.12 17.65
N LEU A 100 -2.23 9.26 16.76
CA LEU A 100 -1.12 8.35 17.05
C LEU A 100 0.25 8.88 16.63
N GLY A 101 0.32 10.08 16.02
CA GLY A 101 1.57 10.65 15.51
C GLY A 101 2.23 9.82 14.41
N LEU A 102 1.44 9.07 13.63
CA LEU A 102 1.96 8.30 12.50
C LEU A 102 2.35 9.26 11.36
N GLN A 103 3.56 9.10 10.82
CA GLN A 103 4.06 9.93 9.74
C GLN A 103 3.18 9.80 8.48
N ARG A 104 2.71 10.93 7.96
CA ARG A 104 1.97 11.04 6.69
C ARG A 104 2.95 11.10 5.52
N GLY A 105 2.45 10.84 4.31
CA GLY A 105 3.25 10.84 3.07
C GLY A 105 4.03 12.13 2.82
N GLU A 106 4.99 12.06 1.90
CA GLU A 106 5.94 13.14 1.58
C GLU A 106 5.81 13.62 0.12
N PHE A 107 4.91 13.00 -0.66
CA PHE A 107 4.76 13.21 -2.09
C PHE A 107 3.32 13.60 -2.43
N LEU A 108 3.17 14.57 -3.33
CA LEU A 108 1.91 14.93 -3.98
C LEU A 108 1.97 14.52 -5.45
N GLY A 109 0.81 14.29 -6.05
CA GLY A 109 0.68 14.10 -7.50
C GLY A 109 -0.32 15.08 -8.08
N ASN A 110 -0.28 15.29 -9.40
CA ASN A 110 -1.29 16.11 -10.08
C ASN A 110 -2.70 15.51 -9.86
N SER A 111 -3.75 16.33 -9.78
CA SER A 111 -5.13 15.88 -9.61
C SER A 111 -5.68 15.11 -10.83
N VAL A 112 -5.16 15.34 -12.05
CA VAL A 112 -5.67 14.71 -13.27
C VAL A 112 -4.92 13.46 -13.72
N ASP A 113 -3.76 13.16 -13.13
CA ASP A 113 -2.99 11.96 -13.48
C ASP A 113 -3.77 10.69 -13.09
N SER A 114 -3.77 9.67 -13.96
CA SER A 114 -4.43 8.39 -13.66
C SER A 114 -3.78 7.71 -12.46
N PHE A 115 -4.53 6.88 -11.73
CA PHE A 115 -3.97 6.10 -10.61
C PHE A 115 -2.79 5.23 -11.06
N GLU A 116 -2.91 4.63 -12.25
CA GLU A 116 -1.90 3.75 -12.82
C GLU A 116 -0.58 4.49 -13.05
N SER A 117 -0.59 5.69 -13.64
CA SER A 117 0.65 6.44 -13.96
C SER A 117 1.43 6.92 -12.72
N ARG A 118 0.82 6.86 -11.51
CA ARG A 118 1.46 7.26 -10.24
C ARG A 118 2.37 6.21 -9.64
N THR A 119 2.40 5.00 -10.18
CA THR A 119 3.27 3.90 -9.71
C THR A 119 3.12 3.61 -8.21
N LEU A 120 1.88 3.63 -7.73
CA LEU A 120 1.56 3.33 -6.34
C LEU A 120 1.55 1.82 -6.11
N ALA A 121 1.85 1.41 -4.88
CA ALA A 121 1.83 0.00 -4.52
C ALA A 121 0.40 -0.56 -4.60
N PRO A 122 0.21 -1.88 -4.85
CA PRO A 122 -1.13 -2.46 -4.94
C PRO A 122 -2.00 -2.26 -3.69
N HIS A 123 -1.41 -2.05 -2.51
CA HIS A 123 -2.17 -1.77 -1.29
C HIS A 123 -2.69 -0.33 -1.20
N SER A 124 -2.25 0.57 -2.08
CA SER A 124 -2.81 1.92 -2.25
C SER A 124 -4.10 1.91 -3.06
N GLU A 125 -4.45 0.79 -3.70
CA GLU A 125 -5.73 0.62 -4.38
C GLU A 125 -6.88 0.73 -3.36
N GLY A 126 -7.73 1.74 -3.52
CA GLY A 126 -8.83 2.04 -2.59
C GLY A 126 -8.42 2.88 -1.37
N ALA A 127 -7.20 3.42 -1.33
CA ALA A 127 -6.84 4.46 -0.36
C ALA A 127 -7.69 5.72 -0.59
N GLU A 128 -7.99 6.43 0.49
CA GLU A 128 -8.70 7.71 0.41
C GLU A 128 -7.85 8.72 -0.38
N ILE A 129 -8.49 9.41 -1.34
CA ILE A 129 -7.85 10.45 -2.14
C ILE A 129 -8.05 11.78 -1.41
N HIS A 130 -6.95 12.44 -1.11
CA HIS A 130 -6.95 13.79 -0.56
C HIS A 130 -6.56 14.81 -1.64
N TYR A 131 -7.26 15.94 -1.66
CA TYR A 131 -7.00 17.05 -2.57
C TYR A 131 -6.48 18.25 -1.79
N TYR A 132 -5.43 18.87 -2.31
CA TYR A 132 -4.80 20.01 -1.69
C TYR A 132 -4.71 21.17 -2.68
N GLN A 133 -4.90 22.38 -2.18
CA GLN A 133 -4.71 23.61 -2.92
C GLN A 133 -3.56 24.41 -2.30
N LEU A 134 -2.75 25.08 -3.13
CA LEU A 134 -1.76 26.03 -2.65
C LEU A 134 -2.45 27.24 -2.03
N VAL A 135 -2.03 27.62 -0.82
CA VAL A 135 -2.51 28.85 -0.17
C VAL A 135 -1.89 30.08 -0.84
N GLU A 136 -0.62 29.98 -1.19
CA GLU A 136 0.14 30.96 -1.97
C GLU A 136 1.13 30.27 -2.93
N ASP A 137 1.69 31.03 -3.88
CA ASP A 137 2.68 30.50 -4.81
C ASP A 137 3.90 29.95 -4.06
N TYR A 138 4.23 28.67 -4.30
CA TYR A 138 5.31 27.99 -3.58
C TYR A 138 6.10 27.05 -4.52
N GLU A 139 7.41 26.95 -4.29
CA GLU A 139 8.31 26.13 -5.10
C GLU A 139 8.33 24.66 -4.64
N PHE A 140 8.05 23.76 -5.57
CA PHE A 140 8.16 22.31 -5.35
C PHE A 140 9.27 21.74 -6.22
N THR A 141 9.99 20.75 -5.69
CA THR A 141 10.80 19.88 -6.54
C THR A 141 9.87 18.94 -7.28
N THR A 142 10.05 18.84 -8.60
CA THR A 142 9.14 18.08 -9.46
C THR A 142 9.89 17.02 -10.26
N GLY A 143 9.22 15.90 -10.55
CA GLY A 143 9.77 14.83 -11.38
C GLY A 143 8.68 13.92 -11.94
N LYS A 144 9.06 13.04 -12.87
CA LYS A 144 8.16 11.99 -13.37
C LYS A 144 8.28 10.73 -12.52
N ALA A 145 7.16 10.09 -12.24
CA ALA A 145 7.15 8.77 -11.62
C ALA A 145 7.78 7.74 -12.58
N ALA A 146 8.78 7.00 -12.12
CA ALA A 146 9.42 5.97 -12.92
C ALA A 146 8.57 4.69 -12.94
N PRO A 147 8.63 3.85 -14.00
CA PRO A 147 7.87 2.60 -14.07
C PRO A 147 8.10 1.71 -12.84
N TRP A 148 7.03 1.30 -12.16
CA TRP A 148 7.09 0.49 -10.95
C TRP A 148 5.74 -0.18 -10.66
N PHE A 149 5.75 -1.25 -9.85
CA PHE A 149 4.56 -2.08 -9.53
C PHE A 149 3.75 -2.58 -10.74
N GLY A 150 4.38 -2.75 -11.91
CA GLY A 150 3.71 -3.17 -13.14
C GLY A 150 3.06 -2.03 -13.93
N SER A 151 3.20 -0.78 -13.48
CA SER A 151 2.81 0.42 -14.23
C SER A 151 3.97 1.01 -15.01
N GLU A 152 3.67 1.61 -16.17
CA GLU A 152 4.61 2.40 -17.00
C GLU A 152 5.03 3.73 -16.35
N GLY A 153 4.31 4.18 -15.31
CA GLY A 153 4.56 5.45 -14.63
C GLY A 153 4.22 6.67 -15.47
N GLY A 154 4.98 7.76 -15.29
CA GLY A 154 4.83 9.01 -16.06
C GLY A 154 3.98 10.10 -15.42
N ALA A 155 3.32 9.85 -14.29
CA ALA A 155 2.66 10.90 -13.52
C ALA A 155 3.67 11.96 -13.04
N GLN A 156 3.21 13.20 -12.92
CA GLN A 156 3.98 14.25 -12.27
C GLN A 156 3.90 14.09 -10.76
N GLN A 157 5.05 14.03 -10.09
CA GLN A 157 5.16 14.04 -8.63
C GLN A 157 5.83 15.32 -8.15
N TYR A 158 5.43 15.75 -6.96
CA TYR A 158 5.87 16.95 -6.28
C TYR A 158 6.34 16.61 -4.87
N VAL A 159 7.45 17.20 -4.45
CA VAL A 159 8.05 17.03 -3.13
C VAL A 159 8.70 18.33 -2.69
N VAL A 160 8.65 18.64 -1.39
CA VAL A 160 9.32 19.79 -0.80
C VAL A 160 10.41 19.30 0.14
N TYR A 161 11.61 19.86 0.01
CA TYR A 161 12.75 19.57 0.87
C TYR A 161 12.95 20.69 1.89
N LYS A 162 13.26 20.30 3.12
CA LYS A 162 13.76 21.19 4.18
C LYS A 162 15.19 21.60 3.88
N PRO A 163 15.70 22.69 4.50
CA PRO A 163 17.09 23.12 4.33
C PRO A 163 18.13 22.06 4.70
N ASP A 164 17.78 21.10 5.56
CA ASP A 164 18.65 19.99 5.96
C ASP A 164 18.65 18.80 4.97
N GLY A 165 17.87 18.90 3.88
CA GLY A 165 17.75 17.87 2.85
C GLY A 165 16.74 16.76 3.17
N SER A 166 16.09 16.79 4.34
CA SER A 166 14.93 15.93 4.62
C SER A 166 13.68 16.46 3.90
N LYS A 167 12.63 15.66 3.75
CA LYS A 167 11.39 16.09 3.11
C LYS A 167 10.41 16.65 4.13
N TYR A 168 9.56 17.57 3.67
CA TYR A 168 8.33 17.87 4.38
C TYR A 168 7.35 16.71 4.22
N THR A 169 6.69 16.35 5.32
CA THR A 169 5.45 15.56 5.24
C THR A 169 4.31 16.47 4.78
N ILE A 170 3.23 15.90 4.21
CA ILE A 170 2.04 16.69 3.83
C ILE A 170 1.49 17.48 5.02
N LYS A 171 1.48 16.89 6.21
CA LYS A 171 1.03 17.56 7.44
C LYS A 171 1.89 18.78 7.78
N GLU A 172 3.21 18.70 7.61
CA GLU A 172 4.08 19.86 7.87
C GLU A 172 3.88 20.98 6.83
N LEU A 173 3.47 20.64 5.59
CA LEU A 173 3.08 21.64 4.59
C LEU A 173 1.75 22.32 4.96
N GLU A 174 0.78 21.56 5.48
CA GLU A 174 -0.48 22.09 6.01
C GLU A 174 -0.23 23.01 7.23
N GLU A 175 0.59 22.57 8.20
CA GLU A 175 0.92 23.34 9.40
C GLU A 175 1.75 24.61 9.12
N ALA A 176 2.42 24.65 7.96
CA ALA A 176 3.17 25.81 7.49
C ALA A 176 2.33 26.75 6.60
N ASP A 177 1.02 26.51 6.46
CA ASP A 177 0.09 27.26 5.60
C ASP A 177 0.57 27.33 4.12
N ILE A 178 1.28 26.31 3.64
CA ILE A 178 1.72 26.23 2.24
C ILE A 178 0.61 25.62 1.38
N ILE A 179 -0.07 24.61 1.92
CA ILE A 179 -1.21 23.93 1.29
C ILE A 179 -2.39 23.86 2.25
N GLU A 180 -3.59 23.81 1.68
CA GLU A 180 -4.84 23.59 2.39
C GLU A 180 -5.53 22.32 1.87
N ASP A 181 -6.04 21.48 2.76
CA ASP A 181 -6.86 20.31 2.41
C ASP A 181 -8.25 20.77 1.94
N VAL A 182 -8.54 20.57 0.66
CA VAL A 182 -9.81 20.94 0.01
C VAL A 182 -10.65 19.72 -0.38
N THR A 183 -10.34 18.53 0.18
CA THR A 183 -10.96 17.26 -0.18
C THR A 183 -12.49 17.30 -0.09
N GLU A 184 -13.03 17.87 0.98
CA GLU A 184 -14.47 18.00 1.18
C GLU A 184 -15.15 18.90 0.14
N LEU A 185 -14.48 19.99 -0.28
CA LEU A 185 -15.00 20.92 -1.28
C LEU A 185 -15.03 20.25 -2.66
N VAL A 186 -13.99 19.50 -3.00
CA VAL A 186 -13.95 18.70 -4.23
C VAL A 186 -15.05 17.63 -4.22
N ASN A 187 -15.19 16.89 -3.12
CA ASN A 187 -16.20 15.84 -2.99
C ASN A 187 -17.65 16.36 -3.08
N LYS A 188 -17.89 17.60 -2.64
CA LYS A 188 -19.19 18.29 -2.79
C LYS A 188 -19.40 18.91 -4.17
N GLY A 189 -18.39 18.89 -5.03
CA GLY A 189 -18.41 19.53 -6.35
C GLY A 189 -18.32 21.06 -6.28
N GLU A 190 -17.90 21.63 -5.14
CA GLU A 190 -17.67 23.07 -4.98
C GLU A 190 -16.34 23.50 -5.62
N ILE A 191 -15.38 22.57 -5.72
CA ILE A 191 -14.16 22.71 -6.52
C ILE A 191 -14.17 21.65 -7.61
N VAL A 192 -14.02 22.09 -8.85
CA VAL A 192 -13.95 21.21 -10.02
C VAL A 192 -12.49 20.99 -10.41
N ILE A 193 -12.12 19.74 -10.61
CA ILE A 193 -10.81 19.35 -11.14
C ILE A 193 -10.93 19.30 -12.67
N GLU A 194 -10.16 20.14 -13.36
CA GLU A 194 -10.07 20.20 -14.82
C GLU A 194 -8.77 19.58 -15.34
#